data_AF-A0A3B6EQ33-F1
#
_entry.id   AF-A0A3B6EQ33-F1
#
_cell.length_a   1.000
_cell.length_b   1.000
_cell.length_c   1.000
_cell.angle_alpha   90.00
_cell.angle_beta   90.00
_cell.angle_gamma   90.00
#
_symmetry.space_group_name_H-M   'P 1'
#
loop_
_entity.id
_entity.type
_entity.pdbx_description
1 polymer ?
#
loop_
_entity_poly.entity_id
_entity_poly.type
_entity_poly.pdbx_seq_one_letter_code
_entity_poly.pdbx_strand_id
1 'polypeptide(L)'
;MNFTLKAPGPGYTCGPATKLDEPTKFTTPDGRRKTQAHMTWTVTCTYSQFRALRYPTCCLSLSVFYSDTLVTCPKCSCGCQDNSTKPGICVEGNSPYLGSVMNGQDKNGLAPLVQCTTHMCPIRVHWHVKANYKEYLRVKITVTNFNYGMNYSQWNLVAQHPNVNSLTSITSFNYTALNPYGLMNDTALLWGIRHYNDYLLTAGPDGYVQSELLFRKDPSTFTLRAGWAFPRRVYFNGDKCVTPPPDAYPWLPNASTKSTVSVIVPLVLWMLANPYF
;
A
#
# COMPACT_ATOMS: atom_id res chain seq x y z
N MET A 1 27.55 25.75 29.59
CA MET A 1 26.63 24.58 29.67
C MET A 1 26.54 23.99 28.28
N ASN A 2 26.91 22.71 28.11
CA ASN A 2 26.73 21.99 26.85
C ASN A 2 25.46 21.16 26.97
N PHE A 3 24.55 21.28 26.01
CA PHE A 3 23.32 20.49 25.96
C PHE A 3 23.11 19.98 24.54
N THR A 4 22.49 18.81 24.42
CA THR A 4 22.21 18.16 23.14
C THR A 4 20.71 18.07 22.97
N LEU A 5 20.19 18.72 21.93
CA LEU A 5 18.78 18.63 21.56
C LEU A 5 18.60 17.41 20.63
N LYS A 6 17.74 16.48 21.04
CA LYS A 6 17.35 15.36 20.14
C LYS A 6 16.39 15.88 19.08
N ALA A 7 16.48 15.30 17.89
CA ALA A 7 15.52 15.58 16.83
C ALA A 7 14.09 15.16 17.26
N PRO A 8 13.03 15.78 16.70
CA PRO A 8 11.64 15.48 17.06
C PRO A 8 11.21 14.03 16.82
N GLY A 9 11.93 13.32 15.95
CA GLY A 9 11.67 11.93 15.62
C GLY A 9 12.64 11.39 14.56
N PRO A 10 12.49 10.12 14.15
CA PRO A 10 13.26 9.57 13.03
C PRO A 10 12.98 10.37 11.74
N GLY A 11 13.99 10.48 10.88
CA GLY A 11 13.86 11.17 9.58
C GLY A 11 14.07 12.67 9.59
N TYR A 12 14.12 13.30 10.77
CA TYR A 12 14.49 14.70 10.88
C TYR A 12 16.01 14.86 10.90
N THR A 13 16.51 15.71 10.00
CA THR A 13 17.89 16.21 10.06
C THR A 13 17.81 17.65 10.54
N CYS A 14 18.36 17.91 11.73
CA CYS A 14 18.34 19.25 12.32
C CYS A 14 19.67 19.96 12.07
N GLY A 15 19.57 21.25 11.71
CA GLY A 15 20.71 22.14 11.60
C GLY A 15 21.26 22.55 12.97
N PRO A 16 22.33 23.37 13.00
CA PRO A 16 22.86 23.92 14.24
C PRO A 16 21.81 24.77 14.94
N ALA A 17 21.82 24.73 16.28
CA ALA A 17 20.91 25.49 17.10
C ALA A 17 21.44 26.93 17.27
N THR A 18 20.63 27.93 16.93
CA THR A 18 20.97 29.35 17.05
C THR A 18 20.27 29.95 18.26
N LYS A 19 21.04 30.57 19.17
CA LYS A 19 20.48 31.27 20.32
C LYS A 19 19.79 32.55 19.86
N LEU A 20 18.57 32.79 20.35
CA LEU A 20 17.87 34.06 20.20
C LEU A 20 18.37 35.07 21.24
N ASP A 21 18.48 36.33 20.82
CA ASP A 21 18.90 37.43 21.69
C ASP A 21 17.86 37.71 22.78
N GLU A 22 16.58 37.68 22.43
CA GLU A 22 15.48 37.81 23.38
C GLU A 22 14.92 36.45 23.80
N PRO A 23 14.94 36.11 25.10
CA PRO A 23 14.32 34.88 25.58
C PRO A 23 12.80 34.95 25.50
N THR A 24 12.19 33.85 25.06
CA THR A 24 10.75 33.71 24.83
C THR A 24 9.97 33.84 26.13
N LYS A 25 8.86 34.55 26.07
CA LYS A 25 7.89 34.65 27.16
C LYS A 25 6.70 33.75 26.84
N PHE A 26 6.30 32.90 27.77
CA PHE A 26 5.17 32.00 27.63
C PHE A 26 4.21 32.19 28.80
N THR A 27 2.92 32.03 28.53
CA THR A 27 1.89 32.08 29.57
C THR A 27 1.97 30.81 30.39
N THR A 28 1.93 30.94 31.71
CA THR A 28 1.90 29.79 32.62
C THR A 28 0.63 28.96 32.39
N PRO A 29 0.64 27.65 32.72
CA PRO A 29 -0.51 26.76 32.48
C PRO A 29 -1.82 27.20 33.15
N ASP A 30 -1.73 27.99 34.23
CA ASP A 30 -2.86 28.60 34.94
C ASP A 30 -3.47 29.81 34.20
N GLY A 31 -2.88 30.24 33.08
CA GLY A 31 -3.37 31.31 32.20
C GLY A 31 -3.20 32.74 32.74
N ARG A 32 -2.65 32.92 33.95
CA ARG A 32 -2.67 34.21 34.66
C ARG A 32 -1.34 34.96 34.67
N ARG A 33 -0.20 34.29 34.44
CA ARG A 33 1.13 34.90 34.50
C ARG A 33 1.89 34.67 33.20
N LYS A 34 2.85 35.54 32.91
CA LYS A 34 3.85 35.33 31.85
C LYS A 34 5.18 35.03 32.50
N THR A 35 5.77 33.88 32.18
CA THR A 35 7.12 33.52 32.58
C THR A 35 8.06 33.65 31.39
N GLN A 36 9.33 33.97 31.65
CA GLN A 36 10.36 34.11 30.62
C GLN A 36 11.33 32.94 30.71
N ALA A 37 11.66 32.34 29.57
CA ALA A 37 12.71 31.34 29.49
C ALA A 37 14.08 31.97 29.82
N HIS A 38 15.00 31.20 30.41
CA HIS A 38 16.35 31.71 30.66
C HIS A 38 17.14 31.96 29.37
N MET A 39 16.93 31.11 28.37
CA MET A 39 17.47 31.24 27.02
C MET A 39 16.51 30.57 26.03
N THR A 40 16.44 31.08 24.81
CA THR A 40 15.71 30.43 23.71
C THR A 40 16.64 30.13 22.57
N TRP A 41 16.43 28.99 21.93
CA TRP A 41 17.17 28.54 20.78
C TRP A 41 16.21 28.21 19.64
N THR A 42 16.58 28.56 18.42
CA THR A 42 15.89 28.16 17.20
C THR A 42 16.67 27.04 16.53
N VAL A 43 15.96 26.00 16.10
CA VAL A 43 16.53 24.87 15.38
C VAL A 43 15.66 24.60 14.16
N THR A 44 16.25 24.62 12.98
CA THR A 44 15.56 24.21 11.76
C THR A 44 15.79 22.72 11.55
N CYS A 45 14.71 21.94 11.61
CA CYS A 45 14.74 20.50 11.32
C CYS A 45 14.02 20.22 10.01
N THR A 46 14.70 19.55 9.08
CA THR A 46 14.13 19.13 7.79
C THR A 46 13.78 17.65 7.85
N TYR A 47 12.54 17.31 7.52
CA TYR A 47 12.09 15.91 7.45
C TYR A 47 12.45 15.29 6.10
N SER A 48 13.00 14.08 6.12
CA SER A 48 13.23 13.28 4.94
C SER A 48 12.67 11.88 5.14
N GLN A 49 11.69 11.53 4.31
CA GLN A 49 11.06 10.20 4.28
C GLN A 49 12.07 9.06 4.06
N PHE A 50 13.11 9.27 3.25
CA PHE A 50 14.20 8.29 3.05
C PHE A 50 15.08 8.07 4.29
N ARG A 51 15.16 9.07 5.19
CA ARG A 51 15.86 8.94 6.48
C ARG A 51 14.94 8.45 7.59
N ALA A 52 13.65 8.74 7.48
CA ALA A 52 12.64 8.32 8.46
C ALA A 52 12.46 6.81 8.45
N LEU A 53 12.45 6.25 7.25
CA LEU A 53 12.17 4.85 7.00
C LEU A 53 13.35 4.22 6.29
N ARG A 54 14.09 3.37 7.02
CA ARG A 54 15.20 2.60 6.47
C ARG A 54 14.73 1.63 5.37
N TYR A 55 13.48 1.18 5.48
CA TYR A 55 12.80 0.34 4.51
C TYR A 55 11.38 0.86 4.27
N PRO A 56 10.84 0.69 3.06
CA PRO A 56 9.43 0.94 2.79
C PRO A 56 8.52 0.20 3.77
N THR A 57 7.32 0.72 4.02
CA THR A 57 6.33 0.14 4.95
C THR A 57 5.20 -0.60 4.22
N CYS A 58 5.09 -0.41 2.90
CA CYS A 58 4.07 -1.03 2.08
C CYS A 58 4.54 -1.45 0.68
N CYS A 59 3.84 -2.41 0.11
CA CYS A 59 4.03 -2.87 -1.27
C CYS A 59 2.70 -3.03 -2.00
N LEU A 60 2.75 -3.00 -3.34
CA LEU A 60 1.61 -3.18 -4.23
C LEU A 60 1.67 -4.56 -4.90
N SER A 61 0.55 -5.26 -4.91
CA SER A 61 0.35 -6.47 -5.73
C SER A 61 -0.84 -6.28 -6.68
N LEU A 62 -0.78 -6.91 -7.86
CA LEU A 62 -1.71 -6.67 -8.95
C LEU A 62 -2.31 -7.97 -9.47
N SER A 63 -3.58 -7.96 -9.83
CA SER A 63 -4.25 -9.09 -10.49
C SER A 63 -5.39 -8.63 -11.40
N VAL A 64 -5.85 -9.52 -12.27
CA VAL A 64 -6.93 -9.29 -13.24
C VAL A 64 -7.86 -10.49 -13.28
N PHE A 65 -9.12 -10.27 -13.63
CA PHE A 65 -10.16 -11.30 -13.65
C PHE A 65 -9.97 -12.40 -14.72
N TYR A 66 -9.18 -12.15 -15.76
CA TYR A 66 -8.97 -13.08 -16.87
C TYR A 66 -7.62 -13.81 -16.82
N SER A 67 -6.84 -13.62 -15.75
CA SER A 67 -5.55 -14.31 -15.57
C SER A 67 -5.44 -14.86 -14.17
N ASP A 68 -4.99 -16.11 -14.08
CA ASP A 68 -4.68 -16.77 -12.81
C ASP A 68 -3.32 -16.30 -12.24
N THR A 69 -2.56 -15.53 -13.01
CA THR A 69 -1.26 -15.00 -12.58
C THR A 69 -1.43 -13.81 -11.65
N LEU A 70 -1.01 -13.98 -10.39
CA LEU A 70 -0.90 -12.90 -9.42
C LEU A 70 0.48 -12.24 -9.50
N VAL A 71 0.52 -10.94 -9.80
CA VAL A 71 1.75 -10.14 -9.72
C VAL A 71 1.95 -9.77 -8.26
N THR A 72 2.81 -10.52 -7.59
CA THR A 72 3.08 -10.35 -6.16
C THR A 72 3.97 -9.14 -5.90
N CYS A 73 4.01 -8.70 -4.64
CA CYS A 73 4.98 -7.69 -4.24
C CYS A 73 6.42 -8.17 -4.51
N PRO A 74 7.32 -7.29 -4.97
CA PRO A 74 8.72 -7.66 -5.16
C PRO A 74 9.33 -8.26 -3.88
N LYS A 75 10.16 -9.30 -4.04
CA LYS A 75 10.82 -9.97 -2.92
C LYS A 75 11.63 -8.95 -2.11
N CYS A 76 11.57 -9.06 -0.79
CA CYS A 76 12.31 -8.20 0.13
C CYS A 76 12.05 -6.69 0.01
N SER A 77 10.87 -6.29 -0.48
CA SER A 77 10.46 -4.89 -0.62
C SER A 77 10.65 -4.05 0.65
N CYS A 78 10.41 -4.64 1.83
CA CYS A 78 10.49 -3.95 3.12
C CYS A 78 11.64 -4.44 4.01
N GLY A 79 12.69 -4.99 3.38
CA GLY A 79 13.91 -5.45 4.06
C GLY A 79 13.85 -6.93 4.44
N CYS A 80 14.66 -7.74 3.76
CA CYS A 80 15.05 -9.07 4.24
C CYS A 80 16.41 -8.96 4.91
N GLN A 81 16.68 -9.82 5.90
CA GLN A 81 18.01 -9.98 6.45
C GLN A 81 18.49 -11.40 6.13
N ASP A 82 19.77 -11.54 5.81
CA ASP A 82 20.37 -12.85 5.64
C ASP A 82 20.28 -13.64 6.97
N ASN A 83 19.91 -14.92 6.87
CA ASN A 83 19.61 -15.85 7.98
C ASN A 83 20.69 -15.97 9.07
N SER A 84 21.85 -15.31 8.92
CA SER A 84 23.01 -15.43 9.79
C SER A 84 22.99 -14.54 11.03
N THR A 85 22.16 -13.49 11.11
CA THR A 85 22.36 -12.48 12.17
C THR A 85 21.26 -12.33 13.23
N LYS A 86 19.98 -12.67 13.00
CA LYS A 86 18.94 -12.64 14.06
C LYS A 86 17.74 -13.59 13.77
N PRO A 87 17.48 -14.62 14.60
CA PRO A 87 16.22 -15.35 14.56
C PRO A 87 15.11 -14.48 15.17
N GLY A 88 14.02 -14.22 14.45
CA GLY A 88 12.84 -13.52 15.00
C GLY A 88 12.33 -12.27 14.27
N ILE A 89 12.66 -12.07 12.99
CA ILE A 89 12.22 -10.88 12.23
C ILE A 89 10.73 -10.97 11.82
N CYS A 90 10.22 -12.18 11.61
CA CYS A 90 8.81 -12.42 11.32
C CYS A 90 8.31 -13.69 12.01
N VAL A 91 7.00 -13.78 12.16
CA VAL A 91 6.33 -14.95 12.72
C VAL A 91 5.40 -15.55 11.68
N GLU A 92 5.37 -16.87 11.56
CA GLU A 92 4.41 -17.54 10.68
C GLU A 92 2.99 -17.41 11.21
N GLY A 93 2.02 -17.26 10.30
CA GLY A 93 0.61 -16.99 10.59
C GLY A 93 -0.05 -17.90 11.63
N ASN A 94 0.39 -19.15 11.71
CA ASN A 94 -0.18 -20.20 12.58
C ASN A 94 0.82 -20.73 13.62
N SER A 95 1.89 -20.00 13.89
CA SER A 95 2.93 -20.48 14.81
C SER A 95 2.41 -20.48 16.27
N PRO A 96 2.55 -21.59 17.02
CA PRO A 96 2.15 -21.65 18.43
C PRO A 96 2.98 -20.70 19.32
N TYR A 97 4.13 -20.23 18.82
CA TYR A 97 5.02 -19.31 19.52
C TYR A 97 4.60 -17.83 19.41
N LEU A 98 3.59 -17.49 18.60
CA LEU A 98 3.15 -16.11 18.39
C LEU A 98 2.82 -15.38 19.71
N GLY A 99 2.06 -16.01 20.60
CA GLY A 99 1.72 -15.44 21.90
C GLY A 99 2.92 -15.22 22.82
N SER A 100 3.95 -16.07 22.72
CA SER A 100 5.19 -15.93 23.49
C SER A 100 6.10 -14.81 22.97
N VAL A 101 6.16 -14.62 21.65
CA VAL A 101 6.96 -13.57 20.99
C VAL A 101 6.36 -12.19 21.24
N MET A 102 5.02 -12.06 21.20
CA MET A 102 4.33 -10.80 21.49
C MET A 102 4.58 -10.29 22.93
N ASN A 103 4.73 -11.21 23.90
CA ASN A 103 4.98 -10.87 25.31
C ASN A 103 6.46 -10.57 25.63
N GLY A 104 7.39 -11.06 24.80
CA GLY A 104 8.84 -10.91 24.99
C GLY A 104 9.47 -9.70 24.30
N GLN A 105 8.68 -8.89 23.58
CA GLN A 105 9.22 -7.76 22.83
C GLN A 105 9.54 -6.60 23.78
N ASP A 106 10.83 -6.47 24.11
CA ASP A 106 11.39 -5.34 24.83
C ASP A 106 10.91 -4.02 24.22
N LYS A 107 10.50 -3.09 25.08
CA LYS A 107 9.99 -1.73 24.79
C LYS A 107 10.96 -0.82 24.02
N ASN A 108 12.06 -1.35 23.49
CA ASN A 108 13.16 -0.64 22.84
C ASN A 108 13.41 -1.02 21.35
N GLY A 109 12.66 -1.97 20.75
CA GLY A 109 12.91 -2.41 19.38
C GLY A 109 12.03 -1.74 18.31
N LEU A 110 12.57 -0.80 17.53
CA LEU A 110 11.91 -0.06 16.44
C LEU A 110 11.42 -0.90 15.23
N ALA A 111 11.57 -2.23 15.23
CA ALA A 111 11.20 -3.07 14.08
C ALA A 111 9.81 -3.70 14.31
N PRO A 112 8.86 -3.55 13.36
CA PRO A 112 7.54 -4.14 13.49
C PRO A 112 7.63 -5.68 13.41
N LEU A 113 6.99 -6.38 14.36
CA LEU A 113 6.82 -7.83 14.29
C LEU A 113 5.82 -8.14 13.18
N VAL A 114 6.27 -8.71 12.07
CA VAL A 114 5.43 -8.96 10.89
C VAL A 114 5.19 -10.45 10.63
N GLN A 115 4.12 -10.75 9.91
CA GLN A 115 3.90 -12.07 9.36
C GLN A 115 4.94 -12.39 8.28
N CYS A 116 5.50 -13.60 8.32
CA CYS A 116 6.48 -14.04 7.33
C CYS A 116 5.86 -14.07 5.93
N THR A 117 6.41 -13.25 5.04
CA THR A 117 6.03 -13.14 3.63
C THR A 117 7.30 -12.94 2.79
N THR A 118 7.23 -13.19 1.49
CA THR A 118 8.38 -12.98 0.60
C THR A 118 8.81 -11.51 0.48
N HIS A 119 7.91 -10.57 0.76
CA HIS A 119 8.14 -9.13 0.64
C HIS A 119 8.45 -8.44 1.98
N MET A 120 8.14 -9.09 3.11
CA MET A 120 8.39 -8.62 4.49
C MET A 120 7.74 -7.27 4.84
N CYS A 121 6.71 -6.87 4.10
CA CYS A 121 6.07 -5.57 4.28
C CYS A 121 4.95 -5.63 5.34
N PRO A 122 4.93 -4.68 6.30
CA PRO A 122 3.81 -4.52 7.24
C PRO A 122 2.46 -4.34 6.54
N ILE A 123 2.43 -3.66 5.40
CA ILE A 123 1.20 -3.42 4.64
C ILE A 123 1.34 -3.93 3.21
N ARG A 124 0.27 -4.53 2.70
CA ARG A 124 0.12 -4.82 1.27
C ARG A 124 -1.15 -4.19 0.75
N VAL A 125 -1.04 -3.41 -0.30
CA VAL A 125 -2.17 -2.95 -1.09
C VAL A 125 -2.30 -3.89 -2.28
N HIS A 126 -3.44 -4.54 -2.41
CA HIS A 126 -3.77 -5.38 -3.56
C HIS A 126 -4.76 -4.65 -4.46
N TRP A 127 -4.41 -4.52 -5.73
CA TRP A 127 -5.26 -3.93 -6.76
C TRP A 127 -5.70 -5.01 -7.75
N HIS A 128 -6.99 -5.33 -7.73
CA HIS A 128 -7.58 -6.35 -8.57
C HIS A 128 -8.55 -5.74 -9.58
N VAL A 129 -8.29 -5.92 -10.87
CA VAL A 129 -9.28 -5.58 -11.91
C VAL A 129 -10.31 -6.71 -11.97
N LYS A 130 -11.50 -6.47 -11.40
CA LYS A 130 -12.54 -7.48 -11.20
C LYS A 130 -13.39 -7.73 -12.43
N ALA A 131 -13.69 -6.70 -13.20
CA ALA A 131 -14.49 -6.82 -14.41
C ALA A 131 -14.27 -5.65 -15.35
N ASN A 132 -14.41 -5.93 -16.64
CA ASN A 132 -14.30 -4.96 -17.73
C ASN A 132 -15.59 -4.93 -18.55
N TYR A 133 -16.55 -4.10 -18.16
CA TYR A 133 -17.84 -3.93 -18.86
C TYR A 133 -17.68 -3.00 -20.08
N LYS A 134 -18.72 -2.85 -20.90
CA LYS A 134 -18.68 -1.94 -22.05
C LYS A 134 -18.32 -0.49 -21.66
N GLU A 135 -19.01 0.04 -20.65
CA GLU A 135 -18.87 1.44 -20.22
C GLU A 135 -18.10 1.64 -18.91
N TYR A 136 -17.87 0.56 -18.16
CA TYR A 136 -17.30 0.65 -16.82
C TYR A 136 -16.16 -0.35 -16.61
N LEU A 137 -15.17 0.06 -15.83
CA LEU A 137 -14.12 -0.80 -15.29
C LEU A 137 -14.34 -0.93 -13.78
N ARG A 138 -14.47 -2.17 -13.30
CA ARG A 138 -14.64 -2.46 -11.87
C ARG A 138 -13.32 -2.93 -11.30
N VAL A 139 -12.86 -2.25 -10.25
CA VAL A 139 -11.63 -2.55 -9.52
C VAL A 139 -11.97 -2.85 -8.07
N LYS A 140 -11.29 -3.83 -7.48
CA LYS A 140 -11.32 -4.11 -6.05
C LYS A 140 -9.96 -3.77 -5.46
N ILE A 141 -9.96 -2.96 -4.41
CA ILE A 141 -8.78 -2.68 -3.61
C ILE A 141 -8.89 -3.47 -2.31
N THR A 142 -7.79 -4.06 -1.87
CA THR A 142 -7.69 -4.72 -0.57
C THR A 142 -6.40 -4.29 0.11
N VAL A 143 -6.50 -3.66 1.28
CA VAL A 143 -5.35 -3.31 2.10
C VAL A 143 -5.25 -4.35 3.21
N THR A 144 -4.16 -5.10 3.26
CA THR A 144 -3.89 -6.13 4.26
C THR A 144 -2.78 -5.65 5.20
N ASN A 145 -3.01 -5.82 6.50
CA ASN A 145 -2.03 -5.60 7.55
C ASN A 145 -1.36 -6.93 7.92
N PHE A 146 -0.05 -6.97 7.82
CA PHE A 146 0.82 -8.07 8.22
C PHE A 146 1.59 -7.77 9.51
N ASN A 147 1.33 -6.64 10.17
CA ASN A 147 1.95 -6.27 11.44
C ASN A 147 1.17 -6.83 12.63
N TYR A 148 1.80 -7.62 13.50
CA TYR A 148 1.22 -8.16 14.73
C TYR A 148 1.20 -7.16 15.89
N GLY A 149 2.03 -6.11 15.83
CA GLY A 149 2.20 -5.14 16.91
C GLY A 149 1.53 -3.79 16.67
N MET A 150 0.84 -3.59 15.53
CA MET A 150 0.34 -2.29 15.15
C MET A 150 -1.02 -2.34 14.44
N ASN A 151 -1.98 -1.62 15.01
CA ASN A 151 -3.22 -1.23 14.36
C ASN A 151 -3.04 0.13 13.67
N TYR A 152 -3.74 0.35 12.56
CA TYR A 152 -3.78 1.65 11.90
C TYR A 152 -5.17 2.27 12.05
N SER A 153 -5.28 3.24 12.94
CA SER A 153 -6.47 4.09 13.07
C SER A 153 -6.43 5.22 12.03
N GLN A 154 -7.60 5.63 11.54
CA GLN A 154 -7.74 6.71 10.56
C GLN A 154 -6.78 6.56 9.37
N TRP A 155 -6.59 5.32 8.93
CA TRP A 155 -5.69 5.01 7.83
C TRP A 155 -6.16 5.73 6.56
N ASN A 156 -5.19 6.09 5.73
CA ASN A 156 -5.44 6.68 4.42
C ASN A 156 -4.64 5.98 3.33
N LEU A 157 -5.24 5.91 2.16
CA LEU A 157 -4.66 5.34 0.96
C LEU A 157 -4.76 6.39 -0.14
N VAL A 158 -3.62 6.73 -0.75
CA VAL A 158 -3.57 7.61 -1.92
C VAL A 158 -3.23 6.78 -3.13
N ALA A 159 -4.04 6.85 -4.18
CA ALA A 159 -3.79 6.16 -5.44
C ALA A 159 -3.81 7.15 -6.60
N GLN A 160 -2.72 7.19 -7.36
CA GLN A 160 -2.66 7.94 -8.61
C GLN A 160 -3.04 7.02 -9.76
N HIS A 161 -4.14 7.30 -10.45
CA HIS A 161 -4.63 6.51 -11.57
C HIS A 161 -5.26 7.43 -12.64
N PRO A 162 -4.99 7.21 -13.95
CA PRO A 162 -5.46 8.11 -15.01
C PRO A 162 -6.97 8.37 -15.03
N ASN A 163 -7.75 7.39 -14.59
CA ASN A 163 -9.21 7.43 -14.63
C ASN A 163 -9.90 7.85 -13.32
N VAL A 164 -9.15 8.39 -12.34
CA VAL A 164 -9.71 8.84 -11.05
C VAL A 164 -10.73 9.95 -11.24
N ASN A 165 -10.52 10.81 -12.22
CA ASN A 165 -11.48 11.84 -12.65
C ASN A 165 -12.86 11.27 -13.05
N SER A 166 -12.91 10.02 -13.51
CA SER A 166 -14.13 9.33 -13.96
C SER A 166 -14.62 8.29 -12.95
N LEU A 167 -14.17 8.37 -11.69
CA LEU A 167 -14.67 7.52 -10.61
C LEU A 167 -16.16 7.82 -10.38
N THR A 168 -17.01 6.83 -10.64
CA THR A 168 -18.47 6.97 -10.60
C THR A 168 -19.04 6.57 -9.25
N SER A 169 -18.54 5.47 -8.69
CA SER A 169 -18.95 5.00 -7.38
C SER A 169 -17.82 4.30 -6.66
N ILE A 170 -17.89 4.37 -5.34
CA ILE A 170 -17.01 3.68 -4.41
C ILE A 170 -17.85 3.01 -3.34
N THR A 171 -17.49 1.79 -2.96
CA THR A 171 -18.11 1.07 -1.85
C THR A 171 -17.15 0.95 -0.68
N SER A 172 -17.68 0.94 0.54
CA SER A 172 -16.95 0.67 1.79
C SER A 172 -15.86 1.65 2.21
N PHE A 173 -15.37 2.56 1.36
CA PHE A 173 -14.43 3.63 1.72
C PHE A 173 -15.03 5.01 1.42
N ASN A 174 -14.54 6.02 2.13
CA ASN A 174 -14.69 7.42 1.75
C ASN A 174 -13.62 7.80 0.71
N TYR A 175 -13.92 8.80 -0.11
CA TYR A 175 -13.06 9.25 -1.18
C TYR A 175 -13.11 10.78 -1.36
N THR A 176 -11.98 11.37 -1.72
CA THR A 176 -11.90 12.70 -2.30
C THR A 176 -10.83 12.75 -3.38
N ALA A 177 -11.08 13.51 -4.44
CA ALA A 177 -10.08 13.79 -5.45
C ALA A 177 -9.08 14.81 -4.89
N LEU A 178 -7.79 14.51 -4.97
CA LEU A 178 -6.74 15.48 -4.66
C LEU A 178 -6.36 16.21 -5.95
N ASN A 179 -6.46 17.54 -5.93
CA ASN A 179 -5.98 18.39 -7.02
C ASN A 179 -4.85 19.31 -6.52
N PRO A 180 -3.62 18.80 -6.35
CA PRO A 180 -2.54 19.56 -5.72
C PRO A 180 -2.09 20.78 -6.55
N TYR A 181 -2.36 20.82 -7.85
CA TYR A 181 -1.87 21.87 -8.76
C TYR A 181 -2.90 22.41 -9.75
N GLY A 182 -4.20 22.16 -9.53
CA GLY A 182 -5.29 22.67 -10.37
C GLY A 182 -5.47 21.97 -11.73
N LEU A 183 -4.46 21.27 -12.23
CA LEU A 183 -4.38 20.83 -13.63
C LEU A 183 -4.87 19.40 -13.90
N MET A 184 -4.77 18.47 -12.94
CA MET A 184 -5.10 17.05 -13.17
C MET A 184 -5.70 16.40 -11.90
N ASN A 185 -6.93 15.88 -12.02
CA ASN A 185 -7.61 15.11 -10.97
C ASN A 185 -7.30 13.61 -11.09
N ASP A 186 -6.01 13.26 -11.17
CA ASP A 186 -5.56 11.87 -11.38
C ASP A 186 -5.25 11.15 -10.07
N THR A 187 -5.46 11.80 -8.92
CA THR A 187 -5.06 11.31 -7.61
C THR A 187 -6.25 11.23 -6.67
N ALA A 188 -6.43 10.05 -6.10
CA ALA A 188 -7.50 9.69 -5.20
C ALA A 188 -6.99 9.59 -3.77
N LEU A 189 -7.60 10.30 -2.82
CA LEU A 189 -7.45 10.04 -1.39
C LEU A 189 -8.63 9.20 -0.91
N LEU A 190 -8.33 8.07 -0.29
CA LEU A 190 -9.28 7.08 0.21
C LEU A 190 -9.04 6.88 1.70
N TRP A 191 -10.10 6.74 2.49
CA TRP A 191 -10.00 6.45 3.92
C TRP A 191 -11.19 5.66 4.44
N GLY A 192 -11.05 5.08 5.63
CA GLY A 192 -12.11 4.32 6.28
C GLY A 192 -13.33 5.16 6.64
N ILE A 193 -14.49 4.51 6.70
CA ILE A 193 -15.73 5.04 7.23
C ILE A 193 -15.69 4.88 8.75
N ARG A 194 -15.96 5.97 9.46
CA ARG A 194 -15.96 6.03 10.92
C ARG A 194 -16.89 4.96 11.50
N HIS A 195 -16.43 4.22 12.51
CA HIS A 195 -17.18 3.13 13.16
C HIS A 195 -17.50 1.90 12.27
N TYR A 196 -16.89 1.80 11.09
CA TYR A 196 -17.05 0.65 10.21
C TYR A 196 -15.71 0.00 9.87
N ASN A 197 -14.80 0.78 9.27
CA ASN A 197 -13.48 0.30 8.87
C ASN A 197 -12.43 1.42 8.97
N ASP A 198 -12.63 2.39 9.86
CA ASP A 198 -11.65 3.41 10.24
C ASP A 198 -10.49 2.86 11.08
N TYR A 199 -10.54 1.57 11.43
CA TYR A 199 -9.46 0.82 12.03
C TYR A 199 -9.07 -0.35 11.12
N LEU A 200 -7.80 -0.39 10.71
CA LEU A 200 -7.17 -1.56 10.12
C LEU A 200 -6.45 -2.31 11.23
N LEU A 201 -7.02 -3.44 11.62
CA LEU A 201 -6.52 -4.27 12.72
C LEU A 201 -5.19 -4.95 12.37
N THR A 202 -4.49 -5.46 13.38
CA THR A 202 -3.26 -6.24 13.26
C THR A 202 -3.42 -7.45 12.35
N ALA A 203 -2.30 -8.07 11.98
CA ALA A 203 -2.28 -9.32 11.23
C ALA A 203 -3.18 -10.39 11.85
N GLY A 204 -4.00 -11.02 11.01
CA GLY A 204 -4.98 -12.02 11.40
C GLY A 204 -6.13 -12.11 10.38
N PRO A 205 -7.18 -12.91 10.68
CA PRO A 205 -8.34 -13.09 9.79
C PRO A 205 -9.04 -11.77 9.43
N ASP A 206 -9.09 -10.82 10.37
CA ASP A 206 -9.74 -9.51 10.21
C ASP A 206 -8.74 -8.38 9.91
N GLY A 207 -7.48 -8.71 9.65
CA GLY A 207 -6.39 -7.76 9.39
C GLY A 207 -6.43 -7.16 7.98
N TYR A 208 -7.60 -6.87 7.43
CA TYR A 208 -7.74 -6.30 6.10
C TYR A 208 -8.98 -5.41 5.95
N VAL A 209 -8.90 -4.46 5.02
CA VAL A 209 -10.02 -3.64 4.57
C VAL A 209 -10.11 -3.71 3.05
N GLN A 210 -11.33 -3.60 2.51
CA GLN A 210 -11.56 -3.71 1.08
C GLN A 210 -12.60 -2.71 0.58
N SER A 211 -12.48 -2.35 -0.68
CA SER A 211 -13.39 -1.44 -1.38
C SER A 211 -13.50 -1.84 -2.85
N GLU A 212 -14.65 -1.57 -3.45
CA GLU A 212 -14.83 -1.65 -4.90
C GLU A 212 -15.00 -0.26 -5.50
N LEU A 213 -14.23 0.00 -6.55
CA LEU A 213 -14.26 1.21 -7.35
C LEU A 213 -14.89 0.90 -8.70
N LEU A 214 -15.78 1.78 -9.15
CA LEU A 214 -16.34 1.74 -10.48
C LEU A 214 -15.90 2.97 -11.25
N PHE A 215 -15.06 2.77 -12.26
CA PHE A 215 -14.62 3.83 -13.14
C PHE A 215 -15.43 3.81 -14.43
N ARG A 216 -15.98 4.96 -14.83
CA ARG A 216 -16.54 5.12 -16.17
C ARG A 216 -15.40 5.17 -17.17
N LYS A 217 -15.56 4.49 -18.30
CA LYS A 217 -14.58 4.51 -19.38
C LYS A 217 -14.84 5.69 -20.28
N ASP A 218 -13.78 6.43 -20.55
CA ASP A 218 -13.74 7.39 -21.63
C ASP A 218 -13.16 6.70 -22.88
N PRO A 219 -13.94 6.58 -23.98
CA PRO A 219 -13.49 5.94 -25.22
C PRO A 219 -12.21 6.54 -25.81
N SER A 220 -11.90 7.81 -25.51
CA SER A 220 -10.73 8.50 -26.05
C SER A 220 -9.43 8.16 -25.31
N THR A 221 -9.52 7.76 -24.04
CA THR A 221 -8.36 7.52 -23.16
C THR A 221 -8.23 6.08 -22.67
N PHE A 222 -9.33 5.32 -22.69
CA PHE A 222 -9.35 3.95 -22.19
C PHE A 222 -8.53 3.00 -23.07
N THR A 223 -7.64 2.24 -22.44
CA THR A 223 -6.93 1.13 -23.07
C THR A 223 -6.65 0.04 -22.05
N LEU A 224 -6.46 -1.19 -22.53
CA LEU A 224 -5.98 -2.31 -21.70
C LEU A 224 -4.48 -2.56 -21.89
N ARG A 225 -3.84 -1.80 -22.79
CA ARG A 225 -2.40 -1.91 -23.06
C ARG A 225 -1.60 -1.19 -21.97
N ALA A 226 -0.33 -1.59 -21.84
CA ALA A 226 0.68 -0.92 -21.03
C ALA A 226 0.25 -0.69 -19.56
N GLY A 227 -0.54 -1.61 -19.01
CA GLY A 227 -0.91 -1.54 -17.61
C GLY A 227 -1.86 -0.40 -17.22
N TRP A 228 -2.60 0.18 -18.17
CA TRP A 228 -3.45 1.35 -17.92
C TRP A 228 -4.49 1.15 -16.81
N ALA A 229 -4.98 -0.07 -16.61
CA ALA A 229 -5.97 -0.41 -15.58
C ALA A 229 -5.41 -0.42 -14.13
N PHE A 230 -4.12 -0.14 -13.96
CA PHE A 230 -3.40 -0.19 -12.69
C PHE A 230 -2.92 1.20 -12.26
N PRO A 231 -2.77 1.45 -10.95
CA PRO A 231 -2.34 2.74 -10.46
C PRO A 231 -0.86 2.95 -10.82
N ARG A 232 -0.52 4.22 -11.09
CA ARG A 232 0.87 4.65 -11.34
C ARG A 232 1.66 4.74 -10.05
N ARG A 233 1.01 5.18 -8.97
CA ARG A 233 1.61 5.33 -7.64
C ARG A 233 0.56 5.05 -6.57
N VAL A 234 1.02 4.48 -5.46
CA VAL A 234 0.20 4.21 -4.28
C VAL A 234 0.98 4.66 -3.05
N TYR A 235 0.30 5.33 -2.13
CA TYR A 235 0.82 5.69 -0.81
C TYR A 235 -0.14 5.19 0.26
N PHE A 236 0.40 4.68 1.36
CA PHE A 236 -0.36 4.29 2.53
C PHE A 236 0.13 5.09 3.73
N ASN A 237 -0.78 5.80 4.40
CA ASN A 237 -0.45 6.70 5.53
C ASN A 237 0.68 7.69 5.22
N GLY A 238 0.77 8.15 3.97
CA GLY A 238 1.82 9.06 3.49
C GLY A 238 3.09 8.37 2.97
N ASP A 239 3.29 7.08 3.24
CA ASP A 239 4.46 6.33 2.77
C ASP A 239 4.24 5.78 1.37
N LYS A 240 5.22 5.97 0.48
CA LYS A 240 5.17 5.45 -0.89
C LYS A 240 5.34 3.93 -0.89
N CYS A 241 4.40 3.21 -1.47
CA CYS A 241 4.50 1.77 -1.61
C CYS A 241 5.44 1.36 -2.75
N VAL A 242 6.16 0.26 -2.54
CA VAL A 242 6.95 -0.39 -3.59
C VAL A 242 6.00 -0.96 -4.64
N THR A 243 6.22 -0.63 -5.90
CA THR A 243 5.39 -1.10 -7.02
C THR A 243 6.15 -2.14 -7.84
N PRO A 244 5.48 -3.18 -8.36
CA PRO A 244 6.09 -4.05 -9.36
C PRO A 244 6.52 -3.23 -10.57
N PRO A 245 7.54 -3.68 -11.33
CA PRO A 245 7.93 -2.99 -12.53
C PRO A 245 6.83 -3.14 -13.61
N PRO A 246 6.64 -2.14 -14.51
CA PRO A 246 5.51 -2.14 -15.45
C PRO A 246 5.48 -3.31 -16.45
N ASP A 247 6.63 -3.89 -16.76
CA ASP A 247 6.80 -5.10 -17.59
C ASP A 247 6.15 -6.33 -16.94
N ALA A 248 6.14 -6.40 -15.60
CA ALA A 248 5.51 -7.47 -14.84
C ALA A 248 3.99 -7.33 -14.72
N TYR A 249 3.38 -6.24 -15.18
CA TYR A 249 1.94 -6.04 -15.02
C TYR A 249 1.16 -7.11 -15.81
N PRO A 250 -0.03 -7.55 -15.36
CA PRO A 250 -0.83 -8.50 -16.12
C PRO A 250 -1.20 -7.91 -17.50
N TRP A 251 -0.83 -8.63 -18.55
CA TRP A 251 -1.16 -8.29 -19.93
C TRP A 251 -2.37 -9.10 -20.39
N LEU A 252 -3.11 -8.57 -21.35
CA LEU A 252 -4.11 -9.37 -22.05
C LEU A 252 -3.41 -10.60 -22.64
N PRO A 253 -3.98 -11.81 -22.46
CA PRO A 253 -3.44 -12.99 -23.09
C PRO A 253 -3.39 -12.73 -24.60
N ASN A 254 -2.22 -12.94 -25.21
CA ASN A 254 -2.08 -12.91 -26.65
C ASN A 254 -3.10 -13.91 -27.22
N ALA A 255 -4.07 -13.42 -27.99
CA ALA A 255 -5.07 -14.26 -28.61
C ALA A 255 -4.39 -15.19 -29.63
N SER A 256 -3.93 -16.35 -29.17
CA SER A 256 -3.68 -17.52 -30.01
C SER A 256 -3.73 -18.81 -29.20
N THR A 257 -4.85 -19.09 -28.54
CA THR A 257 -5.25 -20.49 -28.41
C THR A 257 -5.70 -20.92 -29.80
N LYS A 258 -4.77 -21.48 -30.59
CA LYS A 258 -5.16 -22.28 -31.76
C LYS A 258 -6.06 -23.37 -31.19
N SER A 259 -7.37 -23.25 -31.41
CA SER A 259 -8.27 -24.38 -31.22
C SER A 259 -7.74 -25.48 -32.12
N THR A 260 -7.05 -26.46 -31.54
CA THR A 260 -6.79 -27.72 -32.22
C THR A 260 -8.14 -28.40 -32.34
N VAL A 261 -8.91 -28.00 -33.35
CA VAL A 261 -10.03 -28.78 -33.84
C VAL A 261 -9.43 -30.12 -34.24
N SER A 262 -9.62 -31.13 -33.40
CA SER A 262 -9.16 -32.48 -33.68
C SER A 262 -9.91 -32.98 -34.92
N VAL A 263 -9.21 -33.05 -36.04
CA VAL A 263 -9.71 -33.58 -37.33
C VAL A 263 -10.03 -35.08 -37.22
N ILE A 264 -9.70 -35.71 -36.09
CA ILE A 264 -9.94 -37.14 -35.84
C ILE A 264 -11.44 -37.44 -35.62
N VAL A 265 -12.20 -36.51 -35.02
CA VAL A 265 -13.63 -36.74 -34.72
C VAL A 265 -14.51 -36.85 -35.98
N PRO A 266 -14.37 -35.98 -37.01
CA PRO A 266 -15.15 -36.15 -38.24
C PRO A 266 -14.75 -37.37 -39.08
N LEU A 267 -13.49 -37.83 -39.02
CA LEU A 267 -13.01 -38.99 -39.78
C LEU A 267 -13.60 -40.32 -39.27
N VAL A 268 -13.72 -40.49 -37.95
CA VAL A 268 -14.31 -41.69 -37.35
C VAL A 268 -15.82 -41.77 -37.63
N LEU A 269 -16.51 -40.63 -37.63
CA LEU A 269 -17.94 -40.56 -38.01
C LEU A 269 -18.17 -40.84 -39.49
N TRP A 270 -17.23 -40.46 -40.37
CA TRP A 270 -17.32 -40.76 -41.81
C TRP A 270 -17.08 -42.24 -42.13
N MET A 271 -16.16 -42.88 -41.40
CA MET A 271 -15.90 -44.32 -41.53
C MET A 271 -17.07 -45.18 -41.00
N LEU A 272 -17.77 -44.74 -39.96
CA LEU A 272 -18.93 -45.45 -39.41
C LEU A 272 -20.23 -45.28 -40.23
N ALA A 273 -20.28 -44.28 -41.13
CA ALA A 273 -21.45 -43.96 -41.93
C ALA A 273 -21.41 -44.54 -43.37
N ASN A 274 -20.31 -45.19 -43.77
CA ASN A 274 -20.12 -45.64 -45.14
C ASN A 274 -20.14 -47.19 -45.23
N PRO A 275 -21.17 -47.81 -45.80
CA PRO A 275 -21.36 -49.28 -45.78
C PRO A 275 -20.53 -50.04 -46.83
N TYR A 276 -19.41 -49.48 -47.28
CA TYR A 276 -18.55 -50.08 -48.31
C TYR A 276 -17.09 -50.30 -47.86
N PHE A 277 -16.85 -50.33 -46.54
CA PHE A 277 -15.69 -50.98 -45.91
C PHE A 277 -16.16 -51.84 -44.74
#